data_AF-A0A5E4V2V5-F1
#
_entry.id   AF-A0A5E4V2V5-F1
#
_cell.length_a   1.000
_cell.length_b   1.000
_cell.length_c   1.000
_cell.angle_alpha   90.00
_cell.angle_beta   90.00
_cell.angle_gamma   90.00
#
_symmetry.space_group_name_H-M   'P 1'
#
loop_
_entity.id
_entity.type
_entity.pdbx_description
1 polymer ?
#
loop_
_entity_poly.entity_id
_entity_poly.type
_entity_poly.pdbx_seq_one_letter_code
_entity_poly.pdbx_strand_id
1 'polypeptide(L)'
;MDVNAYPSRGHAVGSPASASVARPKRVDVLPEAGPLGTFGAVTGHDGSGAPLPPIGPYDFSAARRVHDARPAAGPRTAVRLSFDADAQAPQYVVTAFPSAGHATRTWLASRLFGALGLATPTAMLVRGCSLAFDGTQAPERIYLATTYLPVYRSLGEWLEGEAAWRAIEGADGAQLLQRARGCDGEVGTRARDGAREAGRQMAQVLAQSGGAPIDALAGAAAQSYAEAARRRHEMRGALCGCLPDVYQCALARQYVAALWLGNRDLCRDVMENVGVWRDQNDLPYMMTVDFRTCLDAGFQGTLADLTPFRGGEPFTAFIRRLTGVPQAADSRTVLDELKNPTGARALAAEMAFRLGRISAHDIVPWVDDAHDVVCAASHAAEAIPAAEDRGEFVNHLLDRRDRLVTLLGGAWAARAWTQLYPTRARAIEAHQAPFLRPAATARDRP
;
A
#
# COMPACT_ATOMS: atom_id res chain seq x y z
N MET A 1 5.12 -0.34 21.25
CA MET A 1 5.58 -1.41 20.35
C MET A 1 4.87 -1.19 19.04
N ASP A 2 5.60 -0.92 17.96
CA ASP A 2 5.00 -0.88 16.63
C ASP A 2 5.04 -2.29 16.03
N VAL A 3 3.87 -2.83 15.69
CA VAL A 3 3.71 -4.20 15.18
C VAL A 3 3.96 -4.32 13.68
N ASN A 4 4.02 -3.18 12.99
CA ASN A 4 4.26 -3.08 11.56
C ASN A 4 5.71 -2.66 11.26
N ALA A 5 6.42 -2.12 12.25
CA ALA A 5 7.84 -1.74 12.18
C ALA A 5 8.79 -2.88 12.56
N TYR A 6 10.04 -2.78 12.11
CA TYR A 6 11.07 -3.79 12.32
C TYR A 6 12.06 -3.37 13.40
N PRO A 7 12.47 -4.26 14.33
CA PRO A 7 13.54 -3.93 15.26
C PRO A 7 14.87 -3.72 14.51
N SER A 8 15.49 -2.56 14.69
CA SER A 8 16.81 -2.19 14.17
C SER A 8 17.92 -2.74 15.05
N ARG A 9 18.10 -4.07 15.11
CA ARG A 9 19.36 -4.63 15.66
C ARG A 9 20.35 -4.82 14.52
N GLY A 10 21.37 -3.95 14.46
CA GLY A 10 22.54 -4.13 13.59
C GLY A 10 22.86 -3.01 12.59
N HIS A 11 22.22 -1.84 12.66
CA HIS A 11 22.58 -0.70 11.81
C HIS A 11 22.97 0.51 12.64
N ALA A 12 24.15 1.05 12.36
CA ALA A 12 24.62 2.31 12.91
C ALA A 12 23.60 3.41 12.59
N VAL A 13 23.24 4.15 13.63
CA VAL A 13 22.46 5.39 13.58
C VAL A 13 23.05 6.28 12.48
N GLY A 14 22.31 6.48 11.38
CA GLY A 14 22.56 7.62 10.52
C GLY A 14 22.24 8.87 11.33
N SER A 15 23.17 9.82 11.39
CA SER A 15 22.99 11.06 12.17
C SER A 15 21.62 11.69 11.91
N PRO A 16 20.90 12.14 12.95
CA PRO A 16 19.65 12.85 12.77
C PRO A 16 19.95 14.13 11.98
N ALA A 17 19.33 14.28 10.80
CA ALA A 17 19.23 15.59 10.19
C ALA A 17 18.29 16.41 11.09
N SER A 18 18.88 17.20 11.98
CA SER A 18 18.18 18.20 12.77
C SER A 18 17.59 19.25 11.82
N ALA A 19 16.30 19.15 11.50
CA ALA A 19 15.57 20.22 10.86
C ALA A 19 15.25 21.29 11.93
N SER A 20 15.91 22.44 11.82
CA SER A 20 15.64 23.60 12.67
C SER A 20 14.28 24.22 12.34
N VAL A 21 13.63 24.65 13.41
CA VAL A 21 12.28 25.22 13.45
C VAL A 21 12.19 26.56 12.71
N ALA A 22 11.23 26.68 11.79
CA ALA A 22 10.60 27.95 11.46
C ALA A 22 9.11 27.70 11.10
N ARG A 23 8.20 28.32 11.87
CA ARG A 23 6.74 28.27 11.69
C ARG A 23 6.28 29.37 10.71
N PRO A 24 5.32 29.07 9.84
CA PRO A 24 4.33 30.04 9.40
C PRO A 24 2.99 29.79 10.10
N LYS A 25 2.33 30.87 10.54
CA LYS A 25 0.90 30.88 10.86
C LYS A 25 0.13 31.11 9.57
N ARG A 26 -0.78 30.23 9.17
CA ARG A 26 -2.02 30.66 8.49
C ARG A 26 -3.14 29.63 8.59
N VAL A 27 -4.27 30.15 9.02
CA VAL A 27 -5.60 29.54 9.04
C VAL A 27 -6.12 29.56 7.59
N ASP A 28 -6.80 28.49 7.18
CA ASP A 28 -7.59 28.29 5.93
C ASP A 28 -7.03 27.48 4.75
N VAL A 29 -5.94 26.70 4.86
CA VAL A 29 -5.52 25.84 3.73
C VAL A 29 -5.07 24.45 4.20
N LEU A 30 -5.88 23.43 3.90
CA LEU A 30 -5.71 22.00 4.20
C LEU A 30 -5.70 21.63 5.71
N PRO A 31 -6.17 20.43 6.10
CA PRO A 31 -6.06 19.98 7.48
C PRO A 31 -4.57 19.70 7.77
N GLU A 32 -3.79 20.70 8.19
CA GLU A 32 -2.37 20.50 8.48
C GLU A 32 -2.18 19.58 9.70
N ALA A 33 -1.63 18.38 9.48
CA ALA A 33 -1.24 17.45 10.54
C ALA A 33 0.11 17.86 11.15
N GLY A 34 0.05 18.40 12.36
CA GLY A 34 1.20 18.48 13.26
C GLY A 34 2.29 19.50 12.91
N PRO A 35 3.32 19.63 13.76
CA PRO A 35 4.30 20.72 13.73
C PRO A 35 5.22 20.77 12.49
N LEU A 36 5.09 19.82 11.56
CA LEU A 36 5.84 19.73 10.30
C LEU A 36 4.94 19.93 9.06
N GLY A 37 3.65 20.22 9.22
CA GLY A 37 2.76 20.61 8.11
C GLY A 37 2.50 19.53 7.05
N THR A 38 2.91 18.28 7.28
CA THR A 38 2.76 17.18 6.31
C THR A 38 2.09 15.99 6.99
N PHE A 39 0.98 15.50 6.44
CA PHE A 39 0.51 14.16 6.78
C PHE A 39 1.56 13.14 6.34
N GLY A 40 2.21 12.45 7.28
CA GLY A 40 3.11 11.34 6.96
C GLY A 40 2.39 10.15 6.31
N ALA A 41 3.10 9.03 6.13
CA ALA A 41 2.45 7.78 5.79
C ALA A 41 1.52 7.35 6.94
N VAL A 42 0.32 6.91 6.59
CA VAL A 42 -0.69 6.45 7.53
C VAL A 42 -0.41 5.00 7.88
N THR A 43 0.41 4.78 8.88
CA THR A 43 0.46 3.53 9.65
C THR A 43 -0.59 3.59 10.77
N GLY A 44 -1.86 3.77 10.43
CA GLY A 44 -2.85 4.14 11.45
C GLY A 44 -2.72 5.59 11.94
N HIS A 45 -1.52 6.18 11.86
CA HIS A 45 -1.19 7.53 12.26
C HIS A 45 0.28 7.74 11.89
N ASP A 46 0.68 8.88 11.32
CA ASP A 46 2.08 9.33 11.26
C ASP A 46 2.71 9.60 12.66
N GLY A 47 2.11 9.07 13.73
CA GLY A 47 2.44 9.34 15.12
C GLY A 47 1.96 10.69 15.65
N SER A 48 1.31 11.54 14.84
CA SER A 48 0.99 12.93 15.22
C SER A 48 -0.25 13.13 16.11
N GLY A 49 -1.15 12.15 16.21
CA GLY A 49 -2.45 12.32 16.89
C GLY A 49 -3.53 13.09 16.10
N ALA A 50 -3.21 13.65 14.92
CA ALA A 50 -4.16 14.29 14.00
C ALA A 50 -5.23 13.36 13.37
N PRO A 51 -6.50 13.79 13.30
CA PRO A 51 -7.56 13.01 12.67
C PRO A 51 -7.29 12.79 11.18
N LEU A 52 -7.83 11.68 10.64
CA LEU A 52 -7.81 11.44 9.20
C LEU A 52 -8.52 12.59 8.46
N PRO A 53 -7.97 13.08 7.34
CA PRO A 53 -8.63 14.14 6.61
C PRO A 53 -9.97 13.65 6.05
N PRO A 54 -11.02 14.48 6.00
CA PRO A 54 -12.22 14.20 5.21
C PRO A 54 -11.88 13.86 3.75
N ILE A 55 -12.83 13.23 3.03
CA ILE A 55 -12.63 12.80 1.64
C ILE A 55 -12.21 13.95 0.68
N GLY A 56 -12.72 15.16 0.89
CA GLY A 56 -12.56 16.30 -0.03
C GLY A 56 -13.83 16.57 -0.86
N PRO A 57 -13.74 17.22 -2.04
CA PRO A 57 -12.52 17.66 -2.70
C PRO A 57 -11.93 18.95 -2.12
N TYR A 58 -10.64 18.95 -1.81
CA TYR A 58 -9.90 20.14 -1.40
C TYR A 58 -9.52 21.01 -2.60
N ASP A 59 -9.46 22.33 -2.40
CA ASP A 59 -9.07 23.26 -3.45
C ASP A 59 -7.54 23.30 -3.60
N PHE A 60 -7.05 22.89 -4.77
CA PHE A 60 -5.65 22.93 -5.17
C PHE A 60 -5.40 23.98 -6.26
N SER A 61 -6.31 24.95 -6.45
CA SER A 61 -6.18 26.04 -7.44
C SER A 61 -4.90 26.88 -7.28
N ALA A 62 -4.44 27.06 -6.04
CA ALA A 62 -3.20 27.77 -5.72
C ALA A 62 -1.93 26.91 -5.84
N ALA A 63 -2.06 25.59 -6.02
CA ALA A 63 -0.93 24.68 -6.05
C ALA A 63 -0.13 24.82 -7.36
N ARG A 64 1.20 24.73 -7.25
CA ARG A 64 2.15 24.86 -8.36
C ARG A 64 2.86 23.55 -8.63
N ARG A 65 3.19 23.32 -9.89
CA ARG A 65 3.94 22.13 -10.31
C ARG A 65 5.39 22.20 -9.86
N VAL A 66 5.89 21.11 -9.31
CA VAL A 66 7.31 20.95 -8.96
C VAL A 66 8.06 20.47 -10.21
N HIS A 67 8.88 21.35 -10.80
CA HIS A 67 9.51 21.12 -12.11
C HIS A 67 10.77 20.24 -12.07
N ASP A 68 11.45 20.12 -10.93
CA ASP A 68 12.66 19.29 -10.77
C ASP A 68 12.38 17.80 -10.48
N ALA A 69 11.11 17.41 -10.49
CA ALA A 69 10.72 16.02 -10.26
C ALA A 69 10.95 15.19 -11.53
N ARG A 70 11.79 14.14 -11.43
CA ARG A 70 11.76 13.05 -12.42
C ARG A 70 10.30 12.60 -12.57
N PRO A 71 9.77 12.45 -13.80
CA PRO A 71 8.48 11.83 -13.99
C PRO A 71 8.53 10.46 -13.29
N ALA A 72 7.59 10.18 -12.39
CA ALA A 72 7.40 8.81 -11.94
C ALA A 72 7.21 7.95 -13.21
N ALA A 73 7.95 6.84 -13.32
CA ALA A 73 7.96 6.03 -14.52
C ALA A 73 6.51 5.66 -14.92
N GLY A 74 6.06 6.15 -16.07
CA GLY A 74 4.69 5.96 -16.58
C GLY A 74 4.07 7.26 -17.13
N PRO A 75 3.26 7.20 -18.20
CA PRO A 75 2.81 8.37 -18.93
C PRO A 75 1.85 9.23 -18.08
N ARG A 76 2.07 10.55 -18.03
CA ARG A 76 1.12 11.67 -17.80
C ARG A 76 0.04 11.57 -16.69
N THR A 77 0.05 10.56 -15.84
CA THR A 77 -1.05 10.24 -14.92
C THR A 77 -0.83 10.77 -13.52
N ALA A 78 0.39 11.16 -13.15
CA ALA A 78 0.69 11.80 -11.87
C ALA A 78 1.72 12.93 -11.99
N VAL A 79 1.60 13.94 -11.13
CA VAL A 79 2.53 15.08 -11.02
C VAL A 79 2.78 15.43 -9.55
N ARG A 80 3.90 16.09 -9.25
CA ARG A 80 4.15 16.67 -7.93
C ARG A 80 3.67 18.12 -7.89
N LEU A 81 2.81 18.44 -6.92
CA LEU A 81 2.35 19.80 -6.64
C LEU A 81 2.76 20.24 -5.23
N SER A 82 2.95 21.55 -5.06
CA SER A 82 3.23 22.22 -3.78
C SER A 82 2.48 23.54 -3.71
N PHE A 83 2.05 23.97 -2.53
CA PHE A 83 1.44 25.30 -2.33
C PHE A 83 2.50 26.38 -2.16
N ASP A 84 3.67 26.02 -1.64
CA ASP A 84 4.79 26.93 -1.44
C ASP A 84 5.97 26.59 -2.37
N ALA A 85 6.74 27.62 -2.70
CA ALA A 85 7.94 27.49 -3.52
C ALA A 85 9.17 26.98 -2.73
N ASP A 86 9.06 26.86 -1.40
CA ASP A 86 10.11 26.32 -0.56
C ASP A 86 10.32 24.82 -0.86
N ALA A 87 11.57 24.41 -1.00
CA ALA A 87 11.93 23.01 -1.20
C ALA A 87 11.52 22.11 -0.02
N GLN A 88 11.38 22.69 1.18
CA GLN A 88 10.92 22.00 2.40
C GLN A 88 9.40 22.00 2.57
N ALA A 89 8.66 22.65 1.66
CA ALA A 89 7.21 22.71 1.74
C ALA A 89 6.57 21.32 1.56
N PRO A 90 5.38 21.09 2.16
CA PRO A 90 4.57 19.92 1.89
C PRO A 90 4.30 19.74 0.39
N GLN A 91 4.59 18.56 -0.12
CA GLN A 91 4.35 18.21 -1.52
C GLN A 91 3.38 17.06 -1.64
N TYR A 92 2.63 17.07 -2.74
CA TYR A 92 1.59 16.10 -3.02
C TYR A 92 1.83 15.44 -4.37
N VAL A 93 1.72 14.12 -4.42
CA VAL A 93 1.60 13.37 -5.67
C VAL A 93 0.13 13.41 -6.06
N VAL A 94 -0.18 14.21 -7.08
CA VAL A 94 -1.54 14.33 -7.63
C VAL A 94 -1.66 13.40 -8.82
N THR A 95 -2.71 12.59 -8.84
CA THR A 95 -2.98 11.56 -9.85
C THR A 95 -4.32 11.82 -10.52
N ALA A 96 -4.35 11.78 -11.85
CA ALA A 96 -5.55 11.90 -12.65
C ALA A 96 -6.24 10.55 -12.86
N PHE A 97 -7.56 10.59 -12.89
CA PHE A 97 -8.43 9.44 -13.12
C PHE A 97 -9.38 9.68 -14.29
N PRO A 98 -9.94 8.60 -14.90
CA PRO A 98 -10.95 8.73 -15.95
C PRO A 98 -12.25 9.40 -15.48
N SER A 99 -12.63 9.21 -14.21
CA SER A 99 -13.80 9.86 -13.62
C SER A 99 -13.66 10.05 -12.11
N ALA A 100 -14.53 10.87 -11.51
CA ALA A 100 -14.62 11.04 -10.07
C ALA A 100 -14.87 9.71 -9.34
N GLY A 101 -15.67 8.80 -9.92
CA GLY A 101 -15.92 7.47 -9.38
C GLY A 101 -14.65 6.61 -9.26
N HIS A 102 -13.73 6.71 -10.22
CA HIS A 102 -12.45 6.01 -10.14
C HIS A 102 -11.54 6.60 -9.06
N ALA A 103 -11.54 7.93 -8.91
CA ALA A 103 -10.77 8.62 -7.87
C ALA A 103 -11.31 8.27 -6.47
N THR A 104 -12.63 8.29 -6.27
CA THR A 104 -13.27 7.96 -4.99
C THR A 104 -13.10 6.49 -4.63
N ARG A 105 -13.17 5.56 -5.60
CA ARG A 105 -12.83 4.14 -5.41
C ARG A 105 -11.39 3.94 -4.94
N THR A 106 -10.45 4.65 -5.56
CA THR A 106 -9.03 4.58 -5.17
C THR A 106 -8.80 5.14 -3.77
N TRP A 107 -9.45 6.25 -3.43
CA TRP A 107 -9.46 6.79 -2.07
C TRP A 107 -10.04 5.79 -1.05
N LEU A 108 -11.18 5.19 -1.35
CA LEU A 108 -11.83 4.19 -0.49
C LEU A 108 -10.92 2.98 -0.25
N ALA A 109 -10.25 2.49 -1.29
CA ALA A 109 -9.29 1.40 -1.17
C ALA A 109 -8.12 1.74 -0.24
N SER A 110 -7.59 2.96 -0.33
CA SER A 110 -6.57 3.46 0.61
C SER A 110 -7.10 3.48 2.05
N ARG A 111 -8.34 3.93 2.28
CA ARG A 111 -8.99 3.91 3.60
C ARG A 111 -9.13 2.50 4.16
N LEU A 112 -9.58 1.55 3.35
CA LEU A 112 -9.76 0.15 3.74
C LEU A 112 -8.41 -0.54 4.06
N PHE A 113 -7.33 -0.20 3.35
CA PHE A 113 -5.97 -0.63 3.74
C PHE A 113 -5.56 -0.06 5.09
N GLY A 114 -5.79 1.25 5.31
CA GLY A 114 -5.53 1.89 6.59
C GLY A 114 -6.36 1.30 7.73
N ALA A 115 -7.61 0.88 7.47
CA ALA A 115 -8.49 0.21 8.41
C ALA A 115 -7.98 -1.18 8.87
N LEU A 116 -7.07 -1.79 8.12
CA LEU A 116 -6.32 -2.98 8.56
C LEU A 116 -5.13 -2.64 9.46
N GLY A 117 -4.86 -1.36 9.71
CA GLY A 117 -3.69 -0.85 10.41
C GLY A 117 -2.41 -1.03 9.61
N LEU A 118 -2.49 -0.96 8.27
CA LEU A 118 -1.35 -1.08 7.35
C LEU A 118 -0.92 0.29 6.82
N ALA A 119 0.36 0.43 6.49
CA ALA A 119 0.90 1.67 5.94
C ALA A 119 0.31 1.98 4.55
N THR A 120 -0.24 3.18 4.40
CA THR A 120 -0.67 3.79 3.13
C THR A 120 -0.36 5.29 3.17
N PRO A 121 0.01 5.97 2.07
CA PRO A 121 0.00 7.42 2.02
C PRO A 121 -1.38 7.98 2.39
N THR A 122 -1.41 9.17 2.99
CA THR A 122 -2.68 9.88 3.24
C THR A 122 -3.27 10.30 1.92
N ALA A 123 -4.45 9.76 1.58
CA ALA A 123 -5.15 10.06 0.33
C ALA A 123 -6.30 11.04 0.57
N MET A 124 -6.43 12.03 -0.32
CA MET A 124 -7.51 13.00 -0.35
C MET A 124 -7.92 13.31 -1.78
N LEU A 125 -9.20 13.64 -2.00
CA LEU A 125 -9.67 14.11 -3.30
C LEU A 125 -9.41 15.62 -3.42
N VAL A 126 -9.04 16.08 -4.61
CA VAL A 126 -8.69 17.47 -4.85
C VAL A 126 -9.25 17.95 -6.18
N ARG A 127 -9.41 19.27 -6.33
CA ARG A 127 -9.91 19.93 -7.54
C ARG A 127 -9.17 21.25 -7.79
N GLY A 128 -9.47 21.92 -8.90
CA GLY A 128 -8.89 23.24 -9.22
C GLY A 128 -7.46 23.21 -9.76
N CYS A 129 -6.79 22.05 -9.77
CA CYS A 129 -5.39 21.94 -10.18
C CYS A 129 -5.15 21.56 -11.65
N SER A 130 -6.18 21.57 -12.51
CA SER A 130 -6.05 21.13 -13.91
C SER A 130 -4.97 21.92 -14.68
N LEU A 131 -4.90 23.23 -14.46
CA LEU A 131 -3.91 24.09 -15.10
C LEU A 131 -2.47 23.71 -14.69
N ALA A 132 -2.23 23.44 -13.40
CA ALA A 132 -0.93 23.01 -12.91
C ALA A 132 -0.60 21.57 -13.31
N PHE A 133 -1.63 20.73 -13.48
CA PHE A 133 -1.49 19.30 -13.77
C PHE A 133 -1.14 19.05 -15.25
N ASP A 134 -2.02 19.45 -16.17
CA ASP A 134 -1.91 19.19 -17.62
C ASP A 134 -2.11 20.45 -18.49
N GLY A 135 -2.27 21.63 -17.88
CA GLY A 135 -2.46 22.88 -18.61
C GLY A 135 -3.89 23.12 -19.09
N THR A 136 -4.84 22.25 -18.74
CA THR A 136 -6.25 22.40 -19.13
C THR A 136 -7.03 23.29 -18.15
N GLN A 137 -8.13 23.89 -18.61
CA GLN A 137 -9.07 24.65 -17.78
C GLN A 137 -10.30 23.78 -17.47
N ALA A 138 -10.16 22.89 -16.48
CA ALA A 138 -11.21 21.98 -16.01
C ALA A 138 -11.20 21.98 -14.45
N PRO A 139 -11.54 23.10 -13.80
CA PRO A 139 -11.43 23.26 -12.34
C PRO A 139 -12.34 22.30 -11.55
N GLU A 140 -13.42 21.82 -12.16
CA GLU A 140 -14.35 20.83 -11.62
C GLU A 140 -13.80 19.40 -11.60
N ARG A 141 -12.74 19.12 -12.37
CA ARG A 141 -12.16 17.78 -12.46
C ARG A 141 -11.58 17.34 -11.11
N ILE A 142 -11.97 16.13 -10.71
CA ILE A 142 -11.50 15.51 -9.47
C ILE A 142 -10.22 14.72 -9.72
N TYR A 143 -9.24 14.93 -8.86
CA TYR A 143 -7.97 14.20 -8.80
C TYR A 143 -7.82 13.55 -7.42
N LEU A 144 -6.91 12.57 -7.31
CA LEU A 144 -6.46 12.04 -6.03
C LEU A 144 -5.11 12.66 -5.69
N ALA A 145 -4.96 13.22 -4.49
CA ALA A 145 -3.68 13.65 -3.96
C ALA A 145 -3.24 12.73 -2.82
N THR A 146 -1.98 12.33 -2.83
CA THR A 146 -1.31 11.69 -1.70
C THR A 146 -0.09 12.49 -1.28
N THR A 147 0.28 12.45 0.00
CA THR A 147 1.53 13.10 0.44
C THR A 147 2.72 12.48 -0.28
N TYR A 148 3.61 13.32 -0.80
CA TYR A 148 4.89 12.88 -1.35
C TYR A 148 5.84 12.47 -0.21
N LEU A 149 6.32 11.24 -0.26
CA LEU A 149 7.20 10.65 0.74
C LEU A 149 8.61 10.45 0.15
N PRO A 150 9.57 11.38 0.36
CA PRO A 150 10.88 11.35 -0.31
C PRO A 150 11.74 10.13 0.05
N VAL A 151 11.48 9.51 1.20
CA VAL A 151 12.19 8.32 1.69
C VAL A 151 11.54 7.00 1.25
N TYR A 152 10.38 7.04 0.59
CA TYR A 152 9.76 5.85 0.01
C TYR A 152 10.59 5.32 -1.17
N ARG A 153 10.71 4.00 -1.27
CA ARG A 153 11.28 3.29 -2.42
C ARG A 153 10.32 2.19 -2.80
N SER A 154 10.05 2.02 -4.11
CA SER A 154 9.28 0.87 -4.58
C SER A 154 9.98 -0.43 -4.17
N LEU A 155 9.22 -1.52 -4.02
CA LEU A 155 9.77 -2.80 -3.61
C LEU A 155 10.84 -3.26 -4.60
N GLY A 156 10.58 -3.12 -5.90
CA GLY A 156 11.56 -3.47 -6.95
C GLY A 156 12.88 -2.71 -6.83
N GLU A 157 12.84 -1.40 -6.60
CA GLU A 157 14.05 -0.58 -6.39
C GLU A 157 14.75 -0.92 -5.07
N TRP A 158 13.98 -1.12 -4.00
CA TRP A 158 14.52 -1.43 -2.68
C TRP A 158 15.25 -2.78 -2.67
N LEU A 159 14.66 -3.82 -3.29
CA LEU A 159 15.24 -5.17 -3.41
C LEU A 159 16.61 -5.17 -4.12
N GLU A 160 16.76 -4.33 -5.15
CA GLU A 160 18.02 -4.21 -5.90
C GLU A 160 19.07 -3.35 -5.17
N GLY A 161 18.65 -2.60 -4.16
CA GLY A 161 19.47 -1.65 -3.40
C GLY A 161 20.28 -2.26 -2.25
N GLU A 162 21.20 -1.48 -1.71
CA GLU A 162 22.05 -1.92 -0.57
C GLU A 162 21.27 -2.12 0.73
N ALA A 163 20.13 -1.44 0.88
CA ALA A 163 19.32 -1.56 2.10
C ALA A 163 18.67 -2.94 2.24
N ALA A 164 18.11 -3.48 1.15
CA ALA A 164 17.59 -4.86 1.14
C ALA A 164 18.71 -5.88 1.32
N TRP A 165 19.85 -5.66 0.65
CA TRP A 165 21.00 -6.56 0.75
C TRP A 165 21.52 -6.68 2.18
N ARG A 166 21.71 -5.55 2.87
CA ARG A 166 22.08 -5.53 4.29
C ARG A 166 21.05 -6.23 5.19
N ALA A 167 19.76 -6.13 4.87
CA ALA A 167 18.73 -6.84 5.60
C ALA A 167 18.81 -8.36 5.39
N ILE A 168 19.17 -8.80 4.18
CA ILE A 168 19.37 -10.22 3.85
C ILE A 168 20.63 -10.77 4.56
N GLU A 169 21.75 -10.05 4.50
CA GLU A 169 23.01 -10.44 5.13
C GLU A 169 22.95 -10.41 6.67
N GLY A 170 22.25 -9.41 7.23
CA GLY A 170 22.11 -9.22 8.67
C GLY A 170 21.08 -10.15 9.33
N ALA A 171 20.48 -11.09 8.59
CA ALA A 171 19.54 -12.07 9.15
C ALA A 171 20.28 -13.02 10.11
N ASP A 172 19.72 -13.26 11.30
CA ASP A 172 20.34 -14.11 12.33
C ASP A 172 20.65 -15.54 11.81
N GLY A 173 21.74 -16.13 12.33
CA GLY A 173 22.24 -17.47 11.96
C GLY A 173 21.21 -18.60 12.04
N ALA A 174 20.19 -18.49 12.90
CA ALA A 174 19.08 -19.46 12.97
C ALA A 174 18.13 -19.40 11.76
N GLN A 175 17.92 -18.21 11.18
CA GLN A 175 17.16 -18.02 9.93
C GLN A 175 17.98 -18.51 8.72
N LEU A 176 19.30 -18.27 8.73
CA LEU A 176 20.23 -18.82 7.75
C LEU A 176 20.25 -20.36 7.75
N LEU A 177 20.23 -21.01 8.91
CA LEU A 177 20.21 -22.48 9.03
C LEU A 177 18.90 -23.11 8.50
N GLN A 178 17.75 -22.45 8.65
CA GLN A 178 16.50 -22.90 8.03
C GLN A 178 16.50 -22.68 6.50
N ARG A 179 17.22 -21.66 6.01
CA ARG A 179 17.38 -21.33 4.58
C ARG A 179 18.45 -22.15 3.88
N ALA A 180 19.43 -22.69 4.59
CA ALA A 180 20.44 -23.61 4.07
C ALA A 180 19.85 -24.91 3.47
N ARG A 181 18.53 -25.15 3.62
CA ARG A 181 17.80 -26.19 2.90
C ARG A 181 17.17 -25.74 1.57
N GLY A 182 17.36 -24.49 1.11
CA GLY A 182 16.77 -24.01 -0.15
C GLY A 182 17.28 -22.70 -0.77
N CYS A 183 18.04 -21.85 -0.08
CA CYS A 183 18.66 -20.65 -0.63
C CYS A 183 20.11 -20.54 -0.15
N ASP A 184 21.05 -20.95 -1.01
CA ASP A 184 22.47 -20.68 -0.83
C ASP A 184 22.74 -19.17 -0.96
N GLY A 185 23.75 -18.62 -0.28
CA GLY A 185 24.12 -17.21 -0.36
C GLY A 185 24.42 -16.76 -1.80
N GLU A 186 24.86 -17.71 -2.64
CA GLU A 186 25.05 -17.52 -4.07
C GLU A 186 23.74 -17.22 -4.83
N VAL A 187 22.59 -17.74 -4.39
CA VAL A 187 21.29 -17.51 -5.04
C VAL A 187 20.89 -16.04 -4.92
N GLY A 188 21.07 -15.44 -3.74
CA GLY A 188 20.78 -14.03 -3.50
C GLY A 188 21.63 -13.09 -4.36
N THR A 189 22.94 -13.35 -4.43
CA THR A 189 23.87 -12.57 -5.25
C THR A 189 23.54 -12.68 -6.74
N ARG A 190 23.34 -13.92 -7.25
CA ARG A 190 22.98 -14.15 -8.65
C ARG A 190 21.65 -13.48 -9.02
N ALA A 191 20.65 -13.55 -8.14
CA ALA A 191 19.36 -12.90 -8.36
C ALA A 191 19.51 -11.37 -8.42
N ARG A 192 20.30 -10.78 -7.51
CA ARG A 192 20.56 -9.34 -7.50
C ARG A 192 21.25 -8.86 -8.78
N ASP A 193 22.32 -9.53 -9.17
CA ASP A 193 23.08 -9.18 -10.37
C ASP A 193 22.24 -9.41 -11.64
N GLY A 194 21.48 -10.50 -11.68
CA GLY A 194 20.54 -10.80 -12.75
C GLY A 194 19.44 -9.75 -12.90
N ALA A 195 18.86 -9.25 -11.80
CA ALA A 195 17.86 -8.18 -11.83
C ALA A 195 18.46 -6.86 -12.34
N ARG A 196 19.65 -6.49 -11.86
CA ARG A 196 20.37 -5.28 -12.29
C ARG A 196 20.75 -5.34 -13.77
N GLU A 197 21.22 -6.49 -14.24
CA GLU A 197 21.57 -6.71 -15.64
C GLU A 197 20.34 -6.64 -16.55
N ALA A 198 19.25 -7.30 -16.17
CA ALA A 198 17.99 -7.19 -16.91
C ALA A 198 17.47 -5.72 -16.95
N GLY A 199 17.62 -4.98 -15.85
CA GLY A 199 17.32 -3.54 -15.82
C GLY A 199 18.18 -2.71 -16.78
N ARG A 200 19.48 -3.01 -16.91
CA ARG A 200 20.35 -2.37 -17.92
C ARG A 200 19.91 -2.70 -19.34
N GLN A 201 19.54 -3.95 -19.61
CA GLN A 201 19.03 -4.36 -20.93
C GLN A 201 17.74 -3.63 -21.30
N MET A 202 16.80 -3.49 -20.36
CA MET A 202 15.59 -2.69 -20.56
C MET A 202 15.93 -1.23 -20.92
N ALA A 203 16.86 -0.61 -20.18
CA ALA A 203 17.30 0.76 -20.44
C ALA A 203 18.01 0.90 -21.80
N GLN A 204 18.80 -0.10 -22.19
CA GLN A 204 19.48 -0.14 -23.48
C GLN A 204 18.48 -0.23 -24.65
N VAL A 205 17.44 -1.06 -24.55
CA VAL A 205 16.38 -1.17 -25.57
C VAL A 205 15.64 0.16 -25.73
N LEU A 206 15.31 0.84 -24.63
CA LEU A 206 14.68 2.15 -24.68
C LEU A 206 15.60 3.21 -25.31
N ALA A 207 16.88 3.22 -24.97
CA ALA A 207 17.86 4.13 -25.55
C ALA A 207 18.04 3.89 -27.06
N GLN A 208 18.11 2.63 -27.50
CA GLN A 208 18.20 2.25 -28.91
C GLN A 208 16.92 2.60 -29.70
N SER A 209 15.79 2.69 -29.01
CA SER A 209 14.50 3.10 -29.58
C SER A 209 14.27 4.62 -29.51
N GLY A 210 15.34 5.41 -29.33
CA GLY A 210 15.25 6.88 -29.28
C GLY A 210 14.53 7.42 -28.05
N GLY A 211 14.43 6.64 -26.96
CA GLY A 211 13.68 6.99 -25.76
C GLY A 211 12.16 6.89 -25.94
N ALA A 212 11.69 6.13 -26.93
CA ALA A 212 10.27 5.86 -27.10
C ALA A 212 9.64 5.33 -25.81
N PRO A 213 8.40 5.74 -25.49
CA PRO A 213 7.70 5.19 -24.33
C PRO A 213 7.43 3.69 -24.54
N ILE A 214 7.29 2.94 -23.44
CA ILE A 214 7.24 1.46 -23.47
C ILE A 214 6.09 0.96 -24.35
N ASP A 215 4.94 1.64 -24.32
CA ASP A 215 3.74 1.35 -25.10
C ASP A 215 3.89 1.62 -26.60
N ALA A 216 4.89 2.40 -27.01
CA ALA A 216 5.22 2.65 -28.41
C ALA A 216 6.28 1.67 -28.97
N LEU A 217 6.84 0.79 -28.14
CA LEU A 217 7.78 -0.23 -28.61
C LEU A 217 7.04 -1.25 -29.51
N ALA A 218 7.68 -1.64 -30.60
CA ALA A 218 7.14 -2.63 -31.54
C ALA A 218 8.20 -3.64 -32.02
N GLY A 219 7.75 -4.78 -32.54
CA GLY A 219 8.60 -5.80 -33.13
C GLY A 219 9.67 -6.33 -32.17
N ALA A 220 10.90 -6.44 -32.66
CA ALA A 220 12.03 -6.98 -31.90
C ALA A 220 12.35 -6.16 -30.63
N ALA A 221 12.17 -4.84 -30.65
CA ALA A 221 12.41 -4.00 -29.48
C ALA A 221 11.41 -4.29 -28.35
N ALA A 222 10.12 -4.43 -28.69
CA ALA A 222 9.09 -4.82 -27.72
C ALA A 222 9.36 -6.21 -27.12
N GLN A 223 9.74 -7.17 -27.96
CA GLN A 223 10.05 -8.52 -27.51
C GLN A 223 11.27 -8.56 -26.57
N SER A 224 12.39 -7.92 -26.95
CA SER A 224 13.59 -7.85 -26.11
C SER A 224 13.32 -7.15 -24.78
N TYR A 225 12.52 -6.08 -24.80
CA TYR A 225 12.11 -5.39 -23.56
C TYR A 225 11.28 -6.32 -22.68
N ALA A 226 10.29 -7.02 -23.24
CA ALA A 226 9.41 -7.93 -22.49
C ALA A 226 10.18 -9.12 -21.90
N GLU A 227 11.14 -9.69 -22.63
CA GLU A 227 12.00 -10.76 -22.14
C GLU A 227 12.89 -10.30 -20.97
N ALA A 228 13.52 -9.12 -21.09
CA ALA A 228 14.31 -8.52 -20.02
C ALA A 228 13.43 -8.18 -18.80
N ALA A 229 12.24 -7.61 -19.00
CA ALA A 229 11.28 -7.32 -17.94
C ALA A 229 10.86 -8.59 -17.19
N ARG A 230 10.53 -9.67 -17.93
CA ARG A 230 10.20 -10.97 -17.35
C ARG A 230 11.35 -11.53 -16.51
N ARG A 231 12.58 -11.51 -17.04
CA ARG A 231 13.77 -11.94 -16.30
C ARG A 231 13.98 -11.11 -15.03
N ARG A 232 13.83 -9.79 -15.10
CA ARG A 232 13.95 -8.90 -13.94
C ARG A 232 12.91 -9.24 -12.87
N HIS A 233 11.66 -9.50 -13.27
CA HIS A 233 10.58 -9.91 -12.38
C HIS A 233 10.87 -11.24 -11.69
N GLU A 234 11.32 -12.26 -12.43
CA GLU A 234 11.72 -13.56 -11.90
C GLU A 234 12.83 -13.42 -10.84
N MET A 235 13.87 -12.63 -11.13
CA MET A 235 14.98 -12.39 -10.21
C MET A 235 14.56 -11.62 -8.96
N ARG A 236 13.68 -10.62 -9.09
CA ARG A 236 13.09 -9.93 -7.93
C ARG A 236 12.24 -10.87 -7.09
N GLY A 237 11.55 -11.82 -7.71
CA GLY A 237 10.83 -12.89 -7.03
C GLY A 237 11.75 -13.74 -6.15
N ALA A 238 12.93 -14.11 -6.66
CA ALA A 238 13.94 -14.81 -5.88
C ALA A 238 14.44 -13.95 -4.70
N LEU A 239 14.71 -12.66 -4.93
CA LEU A 239 15.13 -11.73 -3.87
C LEU A 239 14.07 -11.58 -2.76
N CYS A 240 12.78 -11.54 -3.10
CA CYS A 240 11.70 -11.57 -2.11
C CYS A 240 11.77 -12.82 -1.21
N GLY A 241 12.10 -13.99 -1.78
CA GLY A 241 12.30 -15.23 -1.03
C GLY A 241 13.53 -15.19 -0.11
N CYS A 242 14.52 -14.36 -0.42
CA CYS A 242 15.71 -14.16 0.41
C CYS A 242 15.48 -13.18 1.58
N LEU A 243 14.40 -12.39 1.58
CA LEU A 243 14.14 -11.41 2.65
C LEU A 243 13.95 -12.08 4.01
N PRO A 244 14.37 -11.48 5.14
CA PRO A 244 14.05 -11.97 6.49
C PRO A 244 12.55 -12.18 6.71
N ASP A 245 12.18 -13.11 7.59
CA ASP A 245 10.77 -13.50 7.81
C ASP A 245 9.88 -12.32 8.20
N VAL A 246 10.44 -11.35 8.94
CA VAL A 246 9.70 -10.14 9.31
C VAL A 246 9.26 -9.36 8.04
N TYR A 247 10.12 -9.30 7.02
CA TYR A 247 9.85 -8.57 5.78
C TYR A 247 8.86 -9.32 4.90
N GLN A 248 9.03 -10.65 4.83
CA GLN A 248 8.05 -11.52 4.18
C GLN A 248 6.68 -11.40 4.85
N CYS A 249 6.62 -11.35 6.18
CA CYS A 249 5.38 -11.17 6.92
C CYS A 249 4.71 -9.83 6.61
N ALA A 250 5.46 -8.74 6.58
CA ALA A 250 4.88 -7.44 6.27
C ALA A 250 4.39 -7.34 4.82
N LEU A 251 5.14 -7.91 3.86
CA LEU A 251 4.70 -8.03 2.48
C LEU A 251 3.42 -8.86 2.39
N ALA A 252 3.35 -9.96 3.13
CA ALA A 252 2.18 -10.81 3.14
C ALA A 252 0.95 -10.15 3.79
N ARG A 253 1.13 -9.24 4.78
CA ARG A 253 0.02 -8.39 5.27
C ARG A 253 -0.56 -7.54 4.15
N GLN A 254 0.30 -6.85 3.38
CA GLN A 254 -0.11 -6.05 2.23
C GLN A 254 -0.79 -6.91 1.16
N TYR A 255 -0.29 -8.12 0.93
CA TYR A 255 -0.88 -9.05 -0.02
C TYR A 255 -2.27 -9.53 0.39
N VAL A 256 -2.47 -9.93 1.66
CA VAL A 256 -3.78 -10.34 2.16
C VAL A 256 -4.78 -9.19 2.09
N ALA A 257 -4.35 -7.95 2.35
CA ALA A 257 -5.18 -6.77 2.13
C ALA A 257 -5.55 -6.58 0.65
N ALA A 258 -4.59 -6.75 -0.27
CA ALA A 258 -4.83 -6.73 -1.71
C ALA A 258 -5.82 -7.82 -2.17
N LEU A 259 -5.76 -9.02 -1.58
CA LEU A 259 -6.73 -10.09 -1.83
C LEU A 259 -8.14 -9.73 -1.36
N TRP A 260 -8.29 -8.91 -0.31
CA TRP A 260 -9.61 -8.44 0.10
C TRP A 260 -10.15 -7.38 -0.87
N LEU A 261 -9.30 -6.47 -1.35
CA LEU A 261 -9.75 -5.35 -2.19
C LEU A 261 -9.69 -5.60 -3.70
N GLY A 262 -9.25 -6.78 -4.13
CA GLY A 262 -9.16 -7.11 -5.56
C GLY A 262 -7.99 -6.48 -6.29
N ASN A 263 -6.97 -6.00 -5.57
CA ASN A 263 -5.78 -5.45 -6.20
C ASN A 263 -4.94 -6.56 -6.84
N ARG A 264 -5.05 -6.70 -8.17
CA ARG A 264 -4.33 -7.73 -8.92
C ARG A 264 -2.88 -7.38 -9.26
N ASP A 265 -2.52 -6.12 -9.07
CA ASP A 265 -1.27 -5.55 -9.56
C ASP A 265 -0.29 -5.21 -8.43
N LEU A 266 -0.55 -5.60 -7.18
CA LEU A 266 0.28 -5.23 -6.02
C LEU A 266 1.78 -5.48 -6.24
N CYS A 267 2.13 -6.63 -6.83
CA CYS A 267 3.52 -7.02 -7.12
C CYS A 267 3.80 -7.21 -8.61
N ARG A 268 3.00 -6.64 -9.51
CA ARG A 268 3.15 -6.86 -10.95
C ARG A 268 4.42 -6.20 -11.50
N ASP A 269 5.08 -6.90 -12.42
CA ASP A 269 6.20 -6.57 -13.34
C ASP A 269 7.34 -5.69 -12.80
N VAL A 270 7.04 -4.52 -12.24
CA VAL A 270 8.01 -3.58 -11.68
C VAL A 270 7.98 -3.50 -10.15
N MET A 271 7.00 -4.16 -9.51
CA MET A 271 6.82 -4.16 -8.04
C MET A 271 6.78 -2.74 -7.46
N GLU A 272 5.99 -1.86 -8.09
CA GLU A 272 5.92 -0.43 -7.77
C GLU A 272 4.81 -0.05 -6.78
N ASN A 273 3.73 -0.84 -6.76
CA ASN A 273 2.52 -0.54 -6.00
C ASN A 273 2.68 -0.79 -4.50
N VAL A 274 3.72 -1.53 -4.12
CA VAL A 274 4.18 -1.73 -2.73
C VAL A 274 5.66 -1.38 -2.65
N GLY A 275 6.10 -0.90 -1.50
CA GLY A 275 7.50 -0.56 -1.27
C GLY A 275 7.83 -0.36 0.19
N VAL A 276 9.03 0.14 0.44
CA VAL A 276 9.53 0.41 1.78
C VAL A 276 9.52 1.91 2.03
N TRP A 277 8.80 2.32 3.06
CA TRP A 277 8.86 3.64 3.65
C TRP A 277 9.59 3.57 5.00
N ARG A 278 10.25 4.65 5.40
CA ARG A 278 10.92 4.75 6.71
C ARG A 278 10.27 5.88 7.49
N ASP A 279 9.93 5.61 8.75
CA ASP A 279 9.38 6.63 9.63
C ASP A 279 10.47 7.59 10.15
N GLN A 280 10.05 8.53 11.00
CA GLN A 280 10.94 9.50 11.66
C GLN A 280 12.01 8.86 12.56
N ASN A 281 11.82 7.60 12.98
CA ASN A 281 12.76 6.83 13.79
C ASN A 281 13.62 5.88 12.93
N ASP A 282 13.59 6.05 11.60
CA ASP A 282 14.28 5.20 10.61
C ASP A 282 13.85 3.73 10.65
N LEU A 283 12.63 3.44 11.12
CA LEU A 283 12.06 2.10 11.09
C LEU A 283 11.41 1.85 9.72
N PRO A 284 11.72 0.72 9.04
CA PRO A 284 11.11 0.42 7.76
C PRO A 284 9.65 -0.04 7.92
N TYR A 285 8.83 0.21 6.91
CA TYR A 285 7.46 -0.27 6.81
C TYR A 285 7.19 -0.67 5.38
N MET A 286 6.53 -1.81 5.19
CA MET A 286 5.94 -2.14 3.89
C MET A 286 4.70 -1.30 3.71
N MET A 287 4.64 -0.52 2.63
CA MET A 287 3.58 0.44 2.34
C MET A 287 3.05 0.25 0.92
N THR A 288 1.73 0.23 0.79
CA THR A 288 1.04 0.21 -0.51
C THR A 288 0.71 1.64 -0.90
N VAL A 289 1.02 2.05 -2.13
CA VAL A 289 0.91 3.45 -2.59
C VAL A 289 -0.03 3.66 -3.77
N ASP A 290 -0.31 2.61 -4.54
CA ASP A 290 -1.17 2.67 -5.72
C ASP A 290 -2.35 1.70 -5.59
N PHE A 291 -3.55 2.28 -5.58
CA PHE A 291 -4.81 1.56 -5.41
C PHE A 291 -5.69 1.61 -6.67
N ARG A 292 -5.18 2.06 -7.82
CA ARG A 292 -5.94 2.23 -9.07
C ARG A 292 -6.63 0.94 -9.55
N THR A 293 -6.07 -0.20 -9.17
CA THR A 293 -6.52 -1.54 -9.58
C THR A 293 -7.35 -2.23 -8.49
N CYS A 294 -7.65 -1.53 -7.40
CA CYS A 294 -8.54 -2.01 -6.35
C CYS A 294 -10.00 -1.78 -6.72
N LEU A 295 -10.89 -2.56 -6.08
CA LEU A 295 -12.34 -2.35 -6.13
C LEU A 295 -12.89 -2.29 -7.57
N ASP A 296 -12.28 -3.05 -8.48
CA ASP A 296 -12.59 -3.15 -9.90
C ASP A 296 -12.60 -1.82 -10.68
N ALA A 297 -11.90 -0.80 -10.19
CA ALA A 297 -11.74 0.48 -10.90
C ALA A 297 -10.97 0.36 -12.24
N GLY A 298 -10.49 -0.81 -12.63
CA GLY A 298 -9.78 -1.04 -13.90
C GLY A 298 -10.36 -2.14 -14.80
N PHE A 299 -11.39 -2.87 -14.36
CA PHE A 299 -11.91 -4.03 -15.08
C PHE A 299 -13.43 -4.12 -14.92
N GLN A 300 -14.17 -4.03 -16.03
CA GLN A 300 -15.60 -4.36 -16.08
C GLN A 300 -15.83 -5.87 -15.93
N GLY A 301 -15.49 -6.43 -14.78
CA GLY A 301 -15.76 -7.81 -14.43
C GLY A 301 -16.08 -7.88 -12.96
N THR A 302 -17.07 -8.71 -12.60
CA THR A 302 -17.32 -9.21 -11.25
C THR A 302 -16.02 -9.34 -10.46
N LEU A 303 -15.97 -8.75 -9.26
CA LEU A 303 -14.95 -8.94 -8.21
C LEU A 303 -14.47 -10.39 -8.22
N ALA A 304 -13.43 -10.69 -9.00
CA ALA A 304 -13.13 -12.09 -9.31
C ALA A 304 -12.56 -12.81 -8.09
N ASP A 305 -12.74 -14.14 -8.14
CA ASP A 305 -12.39 -15.11 -7.11
C ASP A 305 -11.04 -14.85 -6.43
N LEU A 306 -10.95 -15.33 -5.17
CA LEU A 306 -9.76 -15.36 -4.30
C LEU A 306 -8.58 -16.19 -4.87
N THR A 307 -8.57 -16.43 -6.18
CA THR A 307 -7.54 -17.13 -6.92
C THR A 307 -6.22 -16.36 -6.82
N PRO A 308 -5.11 -16.99 -6.41
CA PRO A 308 -3.79 -16.37 -6.39
C PRO A 308 -3.41 -15.80 -7.78
N PHE A 309 -2.85 -14.59 -7.80
CA PHE A 309 -2.47 -13.91 -9.04
C PHE A 309 -1.39 -14.68 -9.82
N ARG A 310 -1.53 -14.77 -11.15
CA ARG A 310 -0.56 -15.46 -12.04
C ARG A 310 0.87 -14.89 -11.96
N GLY A 311 1.05 -13.64 -11.52
CA GLY A 311 2.38 -13.01 -11.35
C GLY A 311 3.01 -13.17 -9.96
N GLY A 312 2.36 -13.89 -9.04
CA GLY A 312 2.73 -13.98 -7.62
C GLY A 312 3.41 -15.27 -7.20
N GLU A 313 3.94 -16.10 -8.11
CA GLU A 313 4.52 -17.42 -7.78
C GLU A 313 5.42 -17.46 -6.51
N PRO A 314 6.30 -16.48 -6.25
CA PRO A 314 7.10 -16.45 -5.02
C PRO A 314 6.26 -16.32 -3.75
N PHE A 315 5.17 -15.54 -3.80
CA PHE A 315 4.25 -15.35 -2.69
C PHE A 315 3.23 -16.48 -2.59
N THR A 316 2.83 -17.10 -3.71
CA THR A 316 1.83 -18.18 -3.75
C THR A 316 2.21 -19.35 -2.86
N ALA A 317 3.49 -19.71 -2.77
CA ALA A 317 3.96 -20.76 -1.87
C ALA A 317 3.81 -20.38 -0.38
N PHE A 318 4.09 -19.12 -0.02
CA PHE A 318 3.89 -18.61 1.34
C PHE A 318 2.40 -18.46 1.68
N ILE A 319 1.58 -17.99 0.74
CA ILE A 319 0.13 -17.82 0.90
C ILE A 319 -0.59 -19.15 1.03
N ARG A 320 -0.17 -20.18 0.27
CA ARG A 320 -0.66 -21.56 0.47
C ARG A 320 -0.40 -22.08 1.89
N ARG A 321 0.61 -21.55 2.59
CA ARG A 321 0.90 -21.88 4.00
C ARG A 321 0.09 -21.04 4.98
N LEU A 322 -0.57 -19.95 4.54
CA LEU A 322 -1.49 -19.16 5.37
C LEU A 322 -2.81 -19.90 5.62
N THR A 323 -3.23 -20.81 4.72
CA THR A 323 -4.56 -21.42 4.75
C THR A 323 -4.61 -22.80 5.43
N GLY A 324 -5.71 -23.10 6.13
CA GLY A 324 -5.96 -24.45 6.66
C GLY A 324 -5.45 -24.71 8.08
N VAL A 325 -5.65 -23.79 9.03
CA VAL A 325 -5.55 -24.14 10.46
C VAL A 325 -6.81 -24.92 10.85
N PRO A 326 -6.70 -26.14 11.41
CA PRO A 326 -7.88 -26.92 11.77
C PRO A 326 -8.66 -26.26 12.90
N GLN A 327 -9.97 -26.05 12.70
CA GLN A 327 -10.88 -25.46 13.70
C GLN A 327 -10.98 -26.28 15.01
N ALA A 328 -10.51 -27.54 15.00
CA ALA A 328 -10.56 -28.51 16.10
C ALA A 328 -9.19 -28.84 16.73
N ALA A 329 -8.16 -28.04 16.48
CA ALA A 329 -6.85 -28.25 17.11
C ALA A 329 -6.90 -28.01 18.63
N ASP A 330 -6.32 -28.92 19.41
CA ASP A 330 -6.20 -28.75 20.87
C ASP A 330 -5.28 -27.57 21.23
N SER A 331 -5.42 -27.04 22.45
CA SER A 331 -4.68 -25.83 22.88
C SER A 331 -3.16 -25.95 22.80
N ARG A 332 -2.62 -27.18 22.85
CA ARG A 332 -1.17 -27.44 22.75
C ARG A 332 -0.71 -27.32 21.30
N THR A 333 -1.45 -27.93 20.37
CA THR A 333 -1.23 -27.82 18.92
C THR A 333 -1.30 -26.38 18.46
N VAL A 334 -2.24 -25.61 19.01
CA VAL A 334 -2.38 -24.17 18.74
C VAL A 334 -1.16 -23.38 19.19
N LEU A 335 -0.70 -23.63 20.42
CA LEU A 335 0.52 -22.99 20.92
C LEU A 335 1.71 -23.35 20.03
N ASP A 336 1.84 -24.61 19.62
CA ASP A 336 2.94 -25.06 18.77
C ASP A 336 2.92 -24.47 17.35
N GLU A 337 1.73 -24.31 16.75
CA GLU A 337 1.58 -23.70 15.42
C GLU A 337 1.78 -22.18 15.44
N LEU A 338 1.32 -21.53 16.50
CA LEU A 338 1.33 -20.07 16.61
C LEU A 338 2.56 -19.54 17.35
N LYS A 339 3.36 -20.35 18.05
CA LYS A 339 4.50 -19.88 18.87
C LYS A 339 5.48 -18.96 18.15
N ASN A 340 5.65 -19.16 16.84
CA ASN A 340 6.49 -18.28 16.03
C ASN A 340 5.65 -17.10 15.51
N PRO A 341 5.83 -15.89 16.06
CA PRO A 341 5.03 -14.72 15.68
C PRO A 341 5.32 -14.19 14.27
N THR A 342 6.32 -14.74 13.57
CA THR A 342 6.60 -14.49 12.14
C THR A 342 6.33 -15.72 11.27
N GLY A 343 5.68 -16.75 11.82
CA GLY A 343 5.23 -17.91 11.08
C GLY A 343 3.97 -17.61 10.27
N ALA A 344 3.78 -18.36 9.17
CA ALA A 344 2.61 -18.23 8.30
C ALA A 344 1.27 -18.38 9.07
N ARG A 345 1.19 -19.30 10.04
CA ARG A 345 -0.03 -19.50 10.86
C ARG A 345 -0.32 -18.33 11.79
N ALA A 346 0.71 -17.81 12.46
CA ALA A 346 0.59 -16.62 13.30
C ALA A 346 0.14 -15.41 12.49
N LEU A 347 0.69 -15.23 11.29
CA LEU A 347 0.27 -14.18 10.37
C LEU A 347 -1.17 -14.36 9.88
N ALA A 348 -1.60 -15.59 9.58
CA ALA A 348 -2.97 -15.87 9.19
C ALA A 348 -3.95 -15.51 10.31
N ALA A 349 -3.65 -15.91 11.54
CA ALA A 349 -4.41 -15.56 12.73
C ALA A 349 -4.45 -14.03 12.98
N GLU A 350 -3.32 -13.34 12.78
CA GLU A 350 -3.23 -11.88 12.85
C GLU A 350 -4.12 -11.20 11.82
N MET A 351 -4.08 -11.64 10.56
CA MET A 351 -4.87 -11.06 9.48
C MET A 351 -6.37 -11.37 9.66
N ALA A 352 -6.73 -12.57 10.13
CA ALA A 352 -8.10 -12.91 10.51
C ALA A 352 -8.62 -11.98 11.62
N PHE A 353 -7.77 -11.67 12.62
CA PHE A 353 -8.08 -10.70 13.67
C PHE A 353 -8.27 -9.28 13.11
N ARG A 354 -7.36 -8.80 12.27
CA ARG A 354 -7.45 -7.45 11.65
C ARG A 354 -8.71 -7.30 10.81
N LEU A 355 -8.97 -8.25 9.91
CA LEU A 355 -10.12 -8.25 8.99
C LEU A 355 -11.45 -8.38 9.75
N GLY A 356 -11.53 -9.33 10.70
CA GLY A 356 -12.76 -9.63 11.42
C GLY A 356 -13.28 -8.49 12.33
N ARG A 357 -12.49 -7.43 12.51
CA ARG A 357 -12.88 -6.23 13.27
C ARG A 357 -13.56 -5.15 12.44
N ILE A 358 -13.36 -5.18 11.13
CA ILE A 358 -13.97 -4.20 10.22
C ILE A 358 -15.41 -4.63 10.01
N SER A 359 -16.39 -3.73 10.11
CA SER A 359 -17.81 -4.02 9.98
C SER A 359 -18.50 -3.12 8.96
N ALA A 360 -19.78 -3.39 8.65
CA ALA A 360 -20.59 -2.51 7.81
C ALA A 360 -20.68 -1.09 8.39
N HIS A 361 -20.74 -0.96 9.72
CA HIS A 361 -20.79 0.34 10.42
C HIS A 361 -19.56 1.22 10.15
N ASP A 362 -18.42 0.60 9.88
CA ASP A 362 -17.17 1.28 9.55
C ASP A 362 -17.10 1.67 8.07
N ILE A 363 -17.59 0.80 7.17
CA ILE A 363 -17.45 0.96 5.71
C ILE A 363 -18.52 1.87 5.11
N VAL A 364 -19.79 1.72 5.51
CA VAL A 364 -20.95 2.44 4.92
C VAL A 364 -20.70 3.95 4.85
N PRO A 365 -20.22 4.63 5.90
CA PRO A 365 -20.00 6.07 5.85
C PRO A 365 -19.00 6.51 4.78
N TRP A 366 -17.93 5.73 4.56
CA TRP A 366 -16.96 6.05 3.51
C TRP A 366 -17.52 5.82 2.11
N VAL A 367 -18.40 4.84 1.95
CA VAL A 367 -19.10 4.60 0.68
C VAL A 367 -20.09 5.73 0.40
N ASP A 368 -20.80 6.21 1.42
CA ASP A 368 -21.69 7.36 1.31
C ASP A 368 -20.93 8.64 0.97
N ASP A 369 -19.84 8.95 1.69
CA ASP A 369 -18.97 10.09 1.39
C ASP A 369 -18.42 10.04 -0.05
N ALA A 370 -17.99 8.86 -0.50
CA ALA A 370 -17.52 8.63 -1.86
C ALA A 370 -18.62 8.86 -2.91
N HIS A 371 -19.84 8.39 -2.64
CA HIS A 371 -20.98 8.56 -3.52
C HIS A 371 -21.40 10.04 -3.64
N ASP A 372 -21.44 10.77 -2.52
CA ASP A 372 -21.78 12.19 -2.50
C ASP A 372 -20.82 13.01 -3.36
N VAL A 373 -19.52 12.70 -3.33
CA VAL A 373 -18.53 13.34 -4.21
C VAL A 373 -18.77 13.00 -5.69
N VAL A 374 -19.11 11.75 -6.01
CA VAL A 374 -19.45 11.36 -7.38
C VAL A 374 -20.67 12.12 -7.88
N CYS A 375 -21.74 12.19 -7.09
CA CYS A 375 -22.95 12.93 -7.43
C CYS A 375 -22.64 14.42 -7.65
N ALA A 376 -21.90 15.05 -6.73
CA ALA A 376 -21.51 16.46 -6.86
C ALA A 376 -20.67 16.72 -8.11
N ALA A 377 -19.70 15.84 -8.42
CA ALA A 377 -18.86 15.97 -9.61
C ALA A 377 -19.66 15.73 -10.91
N SER A 378 -20.58 14.76 -10.92
CA SER A 378 -21.48 14.50 -12.05
C SER A 378 -22.39 15.69 -12.32
N HIS A 379 -22.98 16.29 -11.28
CA HIS A 379 -23.79 17.50 -11.43
C HIS A 379 -22.98 18.68 -11.97
N ALA A 380 -21.75 18.89 -11.49
CA ALA A 380 -20.87 19.94 -11.99
C ALA A 380 -20.46 19.74 -13.46
N ALA A 381 -20.41 18.50 -13.92
CA ALA A 381 -20.12 18.13 -15.30
C ALA A 381 -21.38 17.95 -16.18
N GLU A 382 -22.57 18.32 -15.68
CA GLU A 382 -23.86 18.11 -16.35
C GLU A 382 -24.10 16.66 -16.82
N ALA A 383 -23.57 15.70 -16.08
CA ALA A 383 -23.66 14.27 -16.35
C ALA A 383 -24.58 13.57 -15.34
N ILE A 384 -25.20 12.48 -15.76
CA ILE A 384 -25.97 11.60 -14.86
C ILE A 384 -24.98 10.70 -14.12
N PRO A 385 -24.99 10.67 -12.77
CA PRO A 385 -24.16 9.74 -12.02
C PRO A 385 -24.57 8.30 -12.34
N ALA A 386 -23.58 7.41 -12.46
CA ALA A 386 -23.86 6.00 -12.64
C ALA A 386 -24.67 5.46 -11.45
N ALA A 387 -25.77 4.74 -11.73
CA ALA A 387 -26.53 4.07 -10.69
C ALA A 387 -25.68 2.94 -10.10
N GLU A 388 -25.32 3.05 -8.83
CA GLU A 388 -24.61 2.03 -8.08
C GLU A 388 -25.45 1.64 -6.86
N ASP A 389 -25.73 0.34 -6.72
CA ASP A 389 -26.31 -0.18 -5.49
C ASP A 389 -25.22 -0.21 -4.40
N ARG A 390 -25.20 0.83 -3.56
CA ARG A 390 -24.27 0.96 -2.43
C ARG A 390 -24.42 -0.20 -1.44
N GLY A 391 -25.63 -0.70 -1.25
CA GLY A 391 -25.91 -1.81 -0.34
C GLY A 391 -25.30 -3.10 -0.86
N GLU A 392 -25.51 -3.41 -2.14
CA GLU A 392 -24.89 -4.55 -2.82
C GLU A 392 -23.36 -4.44 -2.79
N PHE A 393 -22.80 -3.25 -3.07
CA PHE A 393 -21.36 -3.01 -3.04
C PHE A 393 -20.75 -3.27 -1.65
N VAL A 394 -21.36 -2.73 -0.59
CA VAL A 394 -20.91 -2.97 0.80
C VAL A 394 -21.04 -4.44 1.16
N ASN A 395 -22.17 -5.09 0.85
CA ASN A 395 -22.37 -6.51 1.11
C ASN A 395 -21.31 -7.36 0.43
N HIS A 396 -20.97 -7.06 -0.82
CA HIS A 396 -19.93 -7.78 -1.53
C HIS A 396 -18.55 -7.61 -0.86
N LEU A 397 -18.18 -6.40 -0.43
CA LEU A 397 -16.93 -6.16 0.30
C LEU A 397 -16.83 -6.98 1.58
N LEU A 398 -17.94 -7.09 2.31
CA LEU A 398 -18.04 -7.84 3.56
C LEU A 398 -18.01 -9.35 3.30
N ASP A 399 -18.71 -9.84 2.27
CA ASP A 399 -18.69 -11.25 1.87
C ASP A 399 -17.27 -11.70 1.50
N ARG A 400 -16.54 -10.86 0.77
CA ARG A 400 -15.14 -11.15 0.41
C ARG A 400 -14.23 -11.16 1.64
N ARG A 401 -14.41 -10.21 2.56
CA ARG A 401 -13.72 -10.19 3.87
C ARG A 401 -13.99 -11.50 4.62
N ASP A 402 -15.25 -11.94 4.70
CA ASP A 402 -15.64 -13.10 5.50
C ASP A 402 -15.15 -14.42 4.91
N ARG A 403 -15.17 -14.55 3.58
CA ARG A 403 -14.52 -15.67 2.89
C ARG A 403 -13.02 -15.71 3.19
N LEU A 404 -12.35 -14.56 3.14
CA LEU A 404 -10.92 -14.47 3.44
C LEU A 404 -10.62 -14.78 4.91
N VAL A 405 -11.40 -14.24 5.84
CA VAL A 405 -11.30 -14.56 7.28
C VAL A 405 -11.46 -16.06 7.50
N THR A 406 -12.43 -16.70 6.84
CA THR A 406 -12.64 -18.15 6.90
C THR A 406 -11.42 -18.92 6.42
N LEU A 407 -10.83 -18.54 5.28
CA LEU A 407 -9.62 -19.16 4.74
C LEU A 407 -8.40 -19.02 5.67
N LEU A 408 -8.34 -17.93 6.44
CA LEU A 408 -7.27 -17.64 7.40
C LEU A 408 -7.48 -18.31 8.77
N GLY A 409 -8.52 -19.15 8.93
CA GLY A 409 -8.81 -19.89 10.17
C GLY A 409 -9.98 -19.30 11.00
N GLY A 410 -10.66 -18.30 10.48
CA GLY A 410 -11.92 -17.77 11.01
C GLY A 410 -11.80 -17.07 12.36
N ALA A 411 -12.95 -16.90 13.03
CA ALA A 411 -13.04 -16.29 14.36
C ALA A 411 -12.22 -17.03 15.42
N TRP A 412 -12.00 -18.33 15.23
CA TRP A 412 -11.17 -19.12 16.13
C TRP A 412 -9.70 -18.66 16.08
N ALA A 413 -9.12 -18.47 14.89
CA ALA A 413 -7.73 -18.05 14.74
C ALA A 413 -7.52 -16.63 15.29
N ALA A 414 -8.50 -15.74 15.04
CA ALA A 414 -8.51 -14.40 15.60
C ALA A 414 -8.49 -14.39 17.15
N ARG A 415 -9.25 -15.29 17.80
CA ARG A 415 -9.24 -15.44 19.26
C ARG A 415 -7.92 -16.03 19.78
N ALA A 416 -7.35 -17.00 19.08
CA ALA A 416 -6.06 -17.56 19.45
C ALA A 416 -4.95 -16.49 19.40
N TRP A 417 -4.99 -15.61 18.39
CA TRP A 417 -4.08 -14.47 18.28
C TRP A 417 -4.16 -13.54 19.49
N THR A 418 -5.36 -13.14 19.92
CA THR A 418 -5.52 -12.22 21.06
C THR A 418 -5.08 -12.84 22.38
N GLN A 419 -5.26 -14.15 22.55
CA GLN A 419 -4.81 -14.89 23.74
C GLN A 419 -3.30 -15.04 23.81
N LEU A 420 -2.65 -15.38 22.69
CA LEU A 420 -1.20 -15.62 22.65
C LEU A 420 -0.38 -14.34 22.55
N TYR A 421 -0.92 -13.31 21.89
CA TYR A 421 -0.23 -12.05 21.62
C TYR A 421 -1.02 -10.82 22.05
N PRO A 422 -1.43 -10.72 23.34
CA PRO A 422 -2.32 -9.64 23.81
C PRO A 422 -1.74 -8.24 23.59
N THR A 423 -0.42 -8.07 23.78
CA THR A 423 0.25 -6.77 23.54
C THR A 423 0.24 -6.38 22.07
N ARG A 424 0.43 -7.34 21.15
CA ARG A 424 0.38 -7.09 19.71
C ARG A 424 -1.06 -6.82 19.26
N ALA A 425 -2.02 -7.57 19.77
CA ALA A 425 -3.43 -7.33 19.52
C ALA A 425 -3.80 -5.89 19.89
N ARG A 426 -3.49 -5.42 21.10
CA ARG A 426 -3.74 -4.02 21.52
C ARG A 426 -3.05 -2.99 20.62
N ALA A 427 -1.84 -3.26 20.17
CA ALA A 427 -1.15 -2.36 19.23
C ALA A 427 -1.88 -2.31 17.89
N ILE A 428 -2.33 -3.44 17.35
CA ILE A 428 -3.17 -3.49 16.14
C ILE A 428 -4.45 -2.69 16.35
N GLU A 429 -5.13 -2.86 17.50
CA GLU A 429 -6.34 -2.11 17.82
C GLU A 429 -6.09 -0.60 17.81
N ALA A 430 -4.97 -0.16 18.39
CA ALA A 430 -4.57 1.25 18.38
C ALA A 430 -4.32 1.77 16.95
N HIS A 431 -3.72 0.97 16.06
CA HIS A 431 -3.53 1.35 14.66
C HIS A 431 -4.84 1.37 13.85
N GLN A 432 -5.82 0.53 14.19
CA GLN A 432 -7.12 0.50 13.50
C GLN A 432 -8.09 1.57 14.05
N ALA A 433 -7.95 1.98 15.31
CA ALA A 433 -8.91 2.86 15.98
C ALA A 433 -9.21 4.19 15.24
N PRO A 434 -8.25 4.87 14.57
CA PRO A 434 -8.55 6.08 13.80
C PRO A 434 -9.45 5.85 12.59
N PHE A 435 -9.53 4.61 12.13
CA PHE A 435 -10.32 4.19 10.97
C PHE A 435 -11.64 3.53 11.36
N LEU A 436 -11.73 2.92 12.54
CA LEU A 436 -12.92 2.20 12.98
C LEU A 436 -13.76 3.06 13.91
N ARG A 437 -15.08 3.01 13.74
CA ARG A 437 -15.97 3.77 14.62
C ARG A 437 -16.08 3.08 15.99
N PRO A 438 -16.13 3.83 17.11
CA PRO A 438 -16.35 3.23 18.41
C PRO A 438 -17.68 2.48 18.44
N ALA A 439 -17.66 1.21 18.87
CA ALA A 439 -18.84 0.36 18.99
C ALA A 439 -19.95 0.97 19.88
N ALA A 440 -19.62 1.92 20.76
CA ALA A 440 -20.56 2.64 21.61
C ALA A 440 -21.58 3.50 20.82
N THR A 441 -21.25 3.92 19.60
CA THR A 441 -22.17 4.70 18.74
C THR A 441 -23.32 3.86 18.14
N ALA A 442 -23.28 2.54 18.28
CA ALA A 442 -24.32 1.63 17.78
C ALA A 442 -25.52 1.46 18.72
N ARG A 443 -25.43 1.93 19.98
CA ARG A 443 -26.52 1.79 20.97
C ARG A 443 -27.44 3.02 21.09
N ASP A 444 -27.08 4.14 20.48
CA ASP A 444 -27.79 5.42 20.64
C ASP A 444 -28.43 5.95 19.34
N ARG A 445 -28.78 5.07 18.40
CA ARG A 445 -29.76 5.43 17.35
C ARG A 445 -31.13 4.89 17.76
N PRO A 446 -32.13 5.75 18.03
CA PRO A 446 -33.48 5.32 18.41
C PRO A 446 -34.19 4.55 17.29
#